data_AF-A0A8J4YCV2-F1
#
_entry.id   AF-A0A8J4YCV2-F1
#
_cell.length_a   1.000
_cell.length_b   1.000
_cell.length_c   1.000
_cell.angle_alpha   90.00
_cell.angle_beta   90.00
_cell.angle_gamma   90.00
#
_symmetry.space_group_name_H-M   'P 1'
#
loop_
_entity.id
_entity.type
_entity.pdbx_description
1 polymer ?
#
loop_
_entity_poly.entity_id
_entity_poly.type
_entity_poly.pdbx_seq_one_letter_code
_entity_poly.pdbx_strand_id
1 'polypeptide(L)'
;MFNTVLSSLLPLLLLWLLLLLPCVEGKSQASTAASRAGSVAEIQPLPALVMLMMKVAKCPNEELSFTNCVIVNENDFPMKVKYVHVTAEQGRQYIYTIKHDRGVKAGHMG
;
A
#
# COMPACT_ATOMS: atom_id res chain seq x y z
N MET A 1 22.91 47.91 7.50
CA MET A 1 23.19 46.53 7.96
C MET A 1 21.91 45.76 8.33
N PHE A 2 20.82 45.87 7.56
CA PHE A 2 19.55 45.19 7.88
C PHE A 2 18.93 44.42 6.70
N ASN A 3 19.65 44.29 5.57
CA ASN A 3 19.16 43.62 4.35
C ASN A 3 19.73 42.21 4.10
N THR A 4 20.60 41.67 4.98
CA THR A 4 21.25 40.36 4.74
C THR A 4 20.72 39.23 5.63
N VAL A 5 20.13 39.56 6.78
CA VAL A 5 19.67 38.56 7.75
C VAL A 5 18.25 38.05 7.42
N LEU A 6 17.43 38.85 6.75
CA LEU A 6 16.05 38.46 6.40
C LEU A 6 15.99 37.53 5.17
N SER A 7 17.01 37.55 4.31
CA SER A 7 17.12 36.68 3.13
C SER A 7 17.46 35.22 3.51
N SER A 8 18.23 35.02 4.58
CA SER A 8 18.59 33.70 5.09
C SER A 8 17.50 33.03 5.94
N LEU A 9 16.45 33.76 6.32
CA LEU A 9 15.29 33.23 7.04
C LEU A 9 14.16 32.72 6.13
N LEU A 10 14.13 33.13 4.86
CA LEU A 10 13.19 32.62 3.85
C LEU A 10 13.22 31.09 3.64
N PRO A 11 14.40 30.42 3.54
CA PRO A 11 14.44 28.97 3.33
C PRO A 11 14.01 28.17 4.57
N LEU A 12 14.23 28.71 5.77
CA LEU A 12 13.74 28.11 7.01
C LEU A 12 12.23 28.22 7.14
N LEU A 13 11.64 29.31 6.63
CA LEU A 13 10.20 29.48 6.55
C LEU A 13 9.55 28.55 5.51
N LEU A 14 10.27 28.22 4.43
CA LEU A 14 9.85 27.23 3.43
C LEU A 14 9.87 25.79 3.98
N LEU A 15 10.89 25.44 4.78
CA LEU A 15 10.98 24.16 5.51
C LEU A 15 9.81 23.99 6.49
N TRP A 16 9.35 25.11 7.03
CA TRP A 16 8.19 25.18 7.91
C TRP A 16 6.86 25.02 7.14
N LEU A 17 6.76 25.56 5.92
CA LEU A 17 5.57 25.44 5.06
C LEU A 17 5.39 24.07 4.36
N LEU A 18 6.39 23.18 4.44
CA LEU A 18 6.26 21.75 4.12
C LEU A 18 5.64 20.91 5.26
N LEU A 19 4.98 21.57 6.18
CA LEU A 19 3.52 21.51 6.39
C LEU A 19 2.60 20.81 5.36
N LEU A 20 3.05 19.98 4.42
CA LEU A 20 2.13 19.32 3.48
C LEU A 20 2.28 17.80 3.48
N LEU A 21 2.91 17.26 4.52
CA LEU A 21 2.78 15.85 4.87
C LEU A 21 1.40 15.65 5.53
N PRO A 22 0.52 14.78 4.98
CA PRO A 22 -0.77 14.49 5.59
C PRO A 22 -0.57 13.79 6.94
N CYS A 23 -1.32 14.28 7.92
CA CYS A 23 -1.43 13.73 9.28
C CYS A 23 -1.83 12.25 9.22
N VAL A 24 -0.92 11.36 9.62
CA VAL A 24 -1.26 9.99 9.99
C VAL A 24 -1.63 10.01 11.47
N GLU A 25 -2.92 10.09 11.76
CA GLU A 25 -3.46 9.86 13.09
C GLU A 25 -4.81 9.16 12.98
N GLY A 26 -4.91 7.92 13.48
CA GLY A 26 -6.16 7.17 13.34
C GLY A 26 -6.15 5.72 13.82
N LYS A 27 -5.99 5.52 15.13
CA LYS A 27 -6.50 4.45 16.02
C LYS A 27 -6.76 3.04 15.48
N SER A 28 -6.07 2.09 16.13
CA SER A 28 -6.53 0.73 16.41
C SER A 28 -7.85 0.73 17.17
N GLN A 29 -8.85 -0.05 16.73
CA GLN A 29 -9.87 -0.61 17.61
C GLN A 29 -10.48 -1.88 17.03
N ALA A 30 -10.72 -2.82 17.94
CA ALA A 30 -11.17 -4.17 17.73
C ALA A 30 -12.69 -4.28 17.51
N SER A 31 -13.07 -5.48 17.05
CA SER A 31 -14.19 -6.28 17.56
C SER A 31 -15.53 -6.29 16.81
N THR A 32 -15.91 -7.53 16.50
CA THR A 32 -17.25 -8.13 16.57
C THR A 32 -18.10 -8.18 15.30
N ALA A 33 -18.49 -9.43 15.04
CA ALA A 33 -19.30 -9.95 13.97
C ALA A 33 -20.77 -9.53 14.01
N ALA A 34 -21.42 -9.51 12.84
CA ALA A 34 -22.76 -10.06 12.67
C ALA A 34 -23.06 -10.31 11.19
N SER A 35 -23.47 -11.55 10.92
CA SER A 35 -24.04 -12.07 9.68
C SER A 35 -25.31 -11.34 9.26
N ARG A 36 -25.49 -11.09 7.95
CA ARG A 36 -26.74 -11.42 7.24
C ARG A 36 -26.57 -11.33 5.72
N ALA A 37 -27.10 -12.36 5.07
CA ALA A 37 -27.17 -12.54 3.64
C ALA A 37 -28.05 -11.48 2.95
N GLY A 38 -27.59 -11.02 1.79
CA GLY A 38 -28.30 -10.14 0.88
C GLY A 38 -27.28 -9.60 -0.11
N SER A 39 -27.23 -10.14 -1.33
CA SER A 39 -26.34 -9.64 -2.40
C SER A 39 -26.83 -8.28 -2.90
N VAL A 40 -26.63 -7.27 -2.08
CA VAL A 40 -26.52 -5.88 -2.54
C VAL A 40 -25.11 -5.76 -3.08
N ALA A 41 -24.97 -5.41 -4.35
CA ALA A 41 -23.69 -4.99 -4.90
C ALA A 41 -23.30 -3.67 -4.23
N GLU A 42 -22.78 -3.77 -3.01
CA GLU A 42 -22.20 -2.65 -2.30
C GLU A 42 -20.93 -2.27 -3.06
N ILE A 43 -21.04 -1.20 -3.86
CA ILE A 43 -19.88 -0.52 -4.43
C ILE A 43 -19.10 -0.03 -3.22
N GLN A 44 -18.12 -0.83 -2.78
CA GLN A 44 -17.25 -0.44 -1.67
C GLN A 44 -16.60 0.89 -2.06
N PRO A 45 -16.79 1.96 -1.27
CA PRO A 45 -16.17 3.23 -1.54
C PRO A 45 -14.67 3.00 -1.64
N LEU A 46 -14.03 3.49 -2.71
CA LEU A 46 -12.60 3.31 -2.99
C LEU A 46 -11.82 3.53 -1.68
N PRO A 47 -11.25 2.47 -1.05
CA PRO A 47 -10.36 2.70 0.06
C PRO A 47 -9.19 3.48 -0.51
N ALA A 48 -8.77 4.53 0.20
CA ALA A 48 -7.56 5.29 -0.08
C ALA A 48 -6.48 4.34 -0.64
N LEU A 49 -5.94 4.63 -1.83
CA LEU A 49 -4.93 3.82 -2.49
C LEU A 49 -3.72 3.68 -1.53
N VAL A 50 -3.72 2.64 -0.71
CA VAL A 50 -2.60 2.34 0.18
C VAL A 50 -1.49 1.83 -0.73
N MET A 51 -0.51 2.69 -0.97
CA MET A 51 0.68 2.32 -1.74
C MET A 51 1.69 1.67 -0.79
N LEU A 52 1.90 0.36 -0.93
CA LEU A 52 2.94 -0.37 -0.20
C LEU A 52 4.18 -0.51 -1.07
N MET A 53 5.34 -0.19 -0.49
CA MET A 53 6.62 -0.48 -1.11
C MET A 53 7.05 -1.89 -0.71
N MET A 54 7.14 -2.78 -1.69
CA MET A 54 7.45 -4.19 -1.48
C MET A 54 8.66 -4.62 -2.29
N LYS A 55 9.36 -5.66 -1.81
CA LYS A 55 10.49 -6.25 -2.52
C LYS A 55 10.02 -7.41 -3.40
N VAL A 56 10.52 -7.47 -4.62
CA VAL A 56 10.30 -8.62 -5.49
C VAL A 56 11.18 -9.78 -5.02
N ALA A 57 10.58 -10.95 -4.87
CA ALA A 57 11.22 -12.20 -4.51
C ALA A 57 10.93 -13.27 -5.56
N LYS A 58 11.64 -14.40 -5.49
CA LYS A 58 11.32 -15.55 -6.32
C LYS A 58 10.01 -16.19 -5.83
N CYS A 59 9.16 -16.61 -6.76
CA CYS A 59 7.97 -17.40 -6.44
C CYS A 59 8.36 -18.63 -5.57
N PRO A 60 7.64 -18.87 -4.45
CA PRO A 60 8.06 -19.85 -3.43
C PRO A 60 7.96 -21.30 -3.91
N ASN A 61 7.07 -21.60 -4.85
CA ASN A 61 6.89 -22.94 -5.40
C ASN A 61 6.65 -22.90 -6.92
N GLU A 62 7.09 -23.94 -7.62
CA GLU A 62 6.96 -24.08 -9.07
C GLU A 62 5.49 -24.21 -9.50
N GLU A 63 4.66 -24.92 -8.73
CA GLU A 63 3.22 -25.05 -9.03
C GLU A 63 2.51 -23.70 -9.06
N LEU A 64 2.91 -22.77 -8.19
CA LEU A 64 2.35 -21.42 -8.13
C LEU A 64 2.83 -20.55 -9.30
N SER A 65 4.00 -20.83 -9.88
CA SER A 65 4.51 -20.09 -11.04
C SER A 65 3.63 -20.24 -12.28
N PHE A 66 2.93 -21.38 -12.42
CA PHE A 66 1.98 -21.61 -13.51
C PHE A 66 0.66 -20.84 -13.35
N THR A 67 0.42 -20.20 -12.20
CA THR A 67 -0.86 -19.53 -11.92
C THR A 67 -0.91 -18.09 -12.42
N ASN A 68 0.24 -17.49 -12.74
CA ASN A 68 0.34 -16.07 -13.14
C ASN A 68 -0.33 -15.11 -12.14
N CYS A 69 -0.30 -15.49 -10.86
CA CYS A 69 -0.73 -14.65 -9.74
C CYS A 69 0.51 -14.10 -9.04
N VAL A 70 0.39 -12.91 -8.46
CA VAL A 70 1.38 -12.41 -7.50
C VAL A 70 1.16 -13.13 -6.18
N ILE A 71 2.22 -13.72 -5.65
CA ILE A 71 2.16 -14.48 -4.41
C ILE A 71 2.56 -13.55 -3.26
N VAL A 72 1.68 -13.42 -2.27
CA VAL A 72 1.82 -12.46 -1.17
C VAL A 72 1.64 -13.11 0.19
N ASN A 73 2.11 -12.44 1.24
CA ASN A 73 1.87 -12.87 2.61
C ASN A 73 0.50 -12.38 3.12
N GLU A 74 -0.17 -13.20 3.93
CA GLU A 74 -1.45 -12.89 4.59
C GLU A 74 -1.39 -11.67 5.52
N ASN A 75 -0.20 -11.35 6.04
CA ASN A 75 0.01 -10.19 6.91
C ASN A 75 0.09 -8.86 6.13
N ASP A 76 0.44 -8.91 4.84
CA ASP A 76 0.58 -7.70 4.02
C ASP A 76 -0.74 -7.34 3.33
N PHE A 77 -1.47 -8.35 2.84
CA PHE A 77 -2.75 -8.16 2.16
C PHE A 77 -3.86 -8.99 2.80
N PRO A 78 -4.97 -8.37 3.23
CA PRO A 78 -6.11 -9.14 3.72
C PRO A 78 -6.76 -9.93 2.59
N MET A 79 -7.33 -11.11 2.89
CA MET A 79 -7.91 -12.02 1.89
C MET A 79 -9.07 -11.44 1.06
N LYS A 80 -9.62 -10.29 1.46
CA LYS A 80 -10.62 -9.55 0.67
C LYS A 80 -10.03 -8.88 -0.57
N VAL A 81 -8.72 -8.60 -0.59
CA VAL A 81 -8.04 -8.03 -1.76
C VAL A 81 -7.84 -9.16 -2.76
N LYS A 82 -8.23 -8.93 -4.01
CA LYS A 82 -8.10 -9.92 -5.10
C LYS A 82 -7.15 -9.48 -6.19
N TYR A 83 -6.96 -8.17 -6.32
CA TYR A 83 -6.15 -7.55 -7.36
C TYR A 83 -5.21 -6.54 -6.75
N VAL A 84 -4.04 -6.41 -7.36
CA VAL A 84 -3.06 -5.37 -7.03
C VAL A 84 -2.63 -4.67 -8.29
N HIS A 85 -2.44 -3.36 -8.16
CA HIS A 85 -1.78 -2.54 -9.16
C HIS A 85 -0.31 -2.40 -8.74
N VAL A 86 0.59 -2.87 -9.59
CA VAL A 86 2.03 -2.85 -9.35
C VAL A 86 2.64 -1.78 -10.24
N THR A 87 3.26 -0.79 -9.61
CA THR A 87 4.11 0.17 -10.31
C THR A 87 5.55 -0.26 -10.16
N ALA A 88 6.15 -0.70 -11.26
CA ALA A 88 7.56 -1.08 -11.33
C ALA A 88 8.43 0.15 -11.64
N GLU A 89 9.75 -0.07 -11.70
CA GLU A 89 10.70 0.93 -12.15
C GLU A 89 10.30 1.50 -13.53
N GLN A 90 10.73 2.75 -13.79
CA GLN A 90 10.43 3.46 -15.04
C GLN A 90 8.93 3.72 -15.28
N GLY A 91 8.11 3.64 -14.23
CA GLY A 91 6.68 3.96 -14.30
C GLY A 91 5.83 2.91 -15.02
N ARG A 92 6.36 1.70 -15.25
CA ARG A 92 5.58 0.60 -15.84
C ARG A 92 4.55 0.12 -14.84
N GLN A 93 3.34 -0.13 -15.33
CA GLN A 93 2.21 -0.50 -14.50
C GLN A 93 1.61 -1.82 -14.94
N TYR A 94 1.29 -2.66 -13.96
CA TYR A 94 0.74 -4.00 -14.16
C TYR A 94 -0.40 -4.25 -13.19
N ILE A 95 -1.38 -5.04 -13.60
CA ILE A 95 -2.47 -5.50 -12.73
C ILE A 95 -2.37 -7.01 -12.63
N TYR A 96 -2.30 -7.52 -11.41
CA TYR A 96 -2.23 -8.94 -11.13
C TYR A 96 -3.35 -9.36 -10.18
N THR A 97 -3.74 -10.63 -10.29
CA THR A 97 -4.49 -11.31 -9.23
C THR A 97 -3.52 -11.73 -8.12
N ILE A 98 -3.99 -11.70 -6.87
CA ILE A 98 -3.16 -12.14 -5.73
C ILE A 98 -3.54 -13.53 -5.26
N LYS A 99 -2.53 -14.27 -4.78
CA LYS A 99 -2.69 -15.49 -4.00
C LYS A 99 -1.86 -15.40 -2.73
N HIS A 100 -2.41 -15.91 -1.65
CA HIS A 100 -1.73 -15.95 -0.36
C HIS A 100 -0.95 -17.24 -0.20
N ASP A 101 0.32 -17.12 0.22
CA ASP A 101 1.16 -18.26 0.54
C ASP A 101 2.12 -17.91 1.69
N ARG A 102 2.31 -18.85 2.62
CA ARG A 102 3.15 -18.63 3.81
C ARG A 102 4.65 -18.72 3.51
N GLY A 103 5.04 -19.21 2.34
CA GLY A 103 6.41 -19.27 1.85
C GLY A 103 6.97 -17.91 1.44
N VAL A 104 6.13 -16.90 1.23
CA VAL A 104 6.57 -15.52 0.96
C VAL A 104 6.75 -14.77 2.28
N LYS A 105 7.91 -14.13 2.46
CA LYS A 105 8.20 -13.30 3.64
C LYS A 105 7.40 -12.00 3.59
N ALA A 106 6.91 -11.53 4.74
CA ALA A 106 6.24 -10.23 4.83
C ALA A 106 7.09 -9.10 4.24
N GLY A 107 6.44 -8.15 3.55
CA GLY A 107 7.08 -7.09 2.78
C GLY A 107 7.70 -7.55 1.45
N HIS A 108 7.51 -8.81 1.06
CA HIS A 108 7.95 -9.35 -0.24
C HIS A 108 6.75 -9.86 -1.04
N MET A 109 6.92 -9.91 -2.36
CA MET A 109 5.97 -10.50 -3.28
C MET A 109 6.71 -11.34 -4.33
N GLY A 110 6.13 -12.48 -4.70
CA GLY A 110 6.71 -13.46 -5.61
C GLY A 110 5.92 -13.68 -6.88
#